data_AF-A0A7M7PGS6-F1
#
_entry.id   AF-A0A7M7PGS6-F1
#
_cell.length_a   1.000
_cell.length_b   1.000
_cell.length_c   1.000
_cell.angle_alpha   90.00
_cell.angle_beta   90.00
_cell.angle_gamma   90.00
#
_symmetry.space_group_name_H-M   'P 1'
#
loop_
_entity.id
_entity.type
_entity.pdbx_description
1 polymer ?
#
loop_
_entity_poly.entity_id
_entity_poly.type
_entity_poly.pdbx_seq_one_letter_code
_entity_poly.pdbx_strand_id
1 'polypeptide(L)'
;MADVRKDRTIMWILTAAAIINVLIVSLLLTHSADVHQPQGREVQHKLIVYLNETDQKLLKLADMSKKEPISLLKKNRIEGLPSGCPDDIFIITLVISTPDDSTRRHAIRSSWATTGNDHVLTVFLMGEHPDSRDRDGILRLNNEFVKYKDILNNYKHESRKAGSSLMVLLGIQWILEHCQQVRYVLIVHDTMFVNYRRLMKVLEHRDIQDNDGKLLIDICFTQGRKKRDIFMIAFINSHPKNWGIRNAIRRTWGSDLSIGGELIRVFFILGKQTHSANRSYIMTEDAQHQDILQGNFIDSFANRTLKVIAGLKWILKNCDHAHYLYAGAEDTFVNFKSIVRYLIELRNKGDARERFYLGSRIYGNERLSVKREKRANTKKLLKVSSKQYSGRYYPTYCSGSGYILSSDMVPSMYRTALRTPLIGVADVFQGILAKRLDVEPVGHPGFKTWAGRVDACSLRSYDTLTVRGITKTPEQLFHVWETYTNKFVNCSNV
;
A
#
# COMPACT_ATOMS: atom_id res chain seq x y z
N MET A 1 -40.78 -20.02 12.79
CA MET A 1 -40.78 -18.65 12.23
C MET A 1 -40.77 -17.67 13.39
N ALA A 2 -39.99 -16.58 13.28
CA ALA A 2 -39.38 -15.77 14.35
C ALA A 2 -38.09 -16.43 14.91
N ASP A 3 -36.92 -15.81 15.00
CA ASP A 3 -36.51 -14.41 14.86
C ASP A 3 -35.05 -14.35 14.32
N VAL A 4 -34.88 -13.95 13.06
CA VAL A 4 -33.58 -13.70 12.41
C VAL A 4 -33.45 -12.18 12.19
N ARG A 5 -33.36 -11.43 13.30
CA ARG A 5 -33.01 -9.99 13.27
C ARG A 5 -32.12 -9.61 14.45
N LYS A 6 -30.89 -10.13 14.49
CA LYS A 6 -29.82 -9.55 15.34
C LYS A 6 -28.40 -9.58 14.75
N ASP A 7 -28.27 -9.77 13.44
CA ASP A 7 -26.97 -9.95 12.78
C ASP A 7 -26.68 -8.87 11.70
N ARG A 8 -26.86 -7.59 12.06
CA ARG A 8 -26.56 -6.45 11.17
C ARG A 8 -25.53 -5.45 11.71
N THR A 9 -25.07 -5.61 12.95
CA THR A 9 -24.08 -4.72 13.57
C THR A 9 -22.62 -5.11 13.24
N ILE A 10 -22.38 -6.37 12.86
CA ILE A 10 -21.03 -6.91 12.61
C ILE A 10 -20.46 -6.49 11.24
N MET A 11 -21.29 -6.01 10.30
CA MET A 11 -20.85 -5.76 8.92
C MET A 11 -20.43 -4.31 8.61
N TRP A 12 -20.71 -3.35 9.50
CA TRP A 12 -20.39 -1.92 9.26
C TRP A 12 -19.12 -1.42 9.95
N ILE A 13 -18.52 -2.21 10.83
CA ILE A 13 -17.32 -1.80 11.60
C ILE A 13 -16.02 -2.01 10.79
N LEU A 14 -16.05 -2.80 9.71
CA LEU A 14 -14.87 -3.08 8.88
C LEU A 14 -14.46 -1.94 7.93
N THR A 15 -15.25 -0.86 7.84
CA THR A 15 -14.98 0.25 6.90
C THR A 15 -14.47 1.53 7.54
N ALA A 16 -14.46 1.68 8.87
CA ALA A 16 -14.05 2.92 9.55
C ALA A 16 -12.67 2.87 10.24
N ALA A 17 -12.18 1.69 10.64
CA ALA A 17 -10.99 1.57 11.50
C ALA A 17 -9.60 1.71 10.81
N ALA A 18 -9.55 2.16 9.55
CA ALA A 18 -8.32 2.09 8.75
C ALA A 18 -7.41 3.33 8.79
N ILE A 19 -7.79 4.44 9.46
CA ILE A 19 -7.09 5.74 9.27
C ILE A 19 -6.50 6.35 10.56
N ILE A 20 -6.83 5.89 11.77
CA ILE A 20 -6.38 6.57 13.00
C ILE A 20 -5.07 5.99 13.58
N ASN A 21 -4.68 4.76 13.21
CA ASN A 21 -3.65 3.99 13.93
C ASN A 21 -2.18 4.20 13.50
N VAL A 22 -1.88 5.08 12.55
CA VAL A 22 -0.48 5.38 12.13
C VAL A 22 0.18 6.42 13.05
N LEU A 23 -0.61 7.28 13.71
CA LEU A 23 -0.09 8.39 14.50
C LEU A 23 0.45 7.98 15.88
N ILE A 24 -0.20 7.03 16.57
CA ILE A 24 0.17 6.63 17.95
C ILE A 24 1.51 5.88 17.97
N VAL A 25 1.73 4.97 17.01
CA VAL A 25 2.98 4.19 16.91
C VAL A 25 4.16 5.07 16.46
N SER A 26 3.93 6.02 15.56
CA SER A 26 4.97 6.97 15.13
C SER A 26 5.41 7.92 16.26
N LEU A 27 4.50 8.27 17.18
CA LEU A 27 4.81 9.10 18.36
C LEU A 27 5.60 8.33 19.44
N LEU A 28 5.38 7.02 19.60
CA LEU A 28 6.15 6.19 20.53
C LEU A 28 7.55 5.85 20.00
N LEU A 29 7.67 5.56 18.69
CA LEU A 29 8.95 5.22 18.04
C LEU A 29 9.91 6.42 17.92
N THR A 30 9.40 7.64 17.80
CA THR A 30 10.24 8.85 17.73
C THR A 30 10.91 9.20 19.07
N HIS A 31 10.49 8.59 20.18
CA HIS A 31 11.00 8.92 21.52
C HIS A 31 11.72 7.76 22.22
N SER A 32 11.81 6.56 21.63
CA SER A 32 12.71 5.49 22.12
C SER A 32 14.16 5.64 21.61
N ALA A 33 14.48 6.77 20.95
CA ALA A 33 15.76 7.04 20.31
C ALA A 33 16.94 7.27 21.29
N ASP A 34 16.72 7.19 22.60
CA ASP A 34 17.79 7.33 23.62
C ASP A 34 18.32 5.99 24.17
N VAL A 35 17.91 4.85 23.62
CA VAL A 35 18.51 3.55 23.97
C VAL A 35 19.50 3.15 22.87
N HIS A 36 20.80 3.21 23.19
CA HIS A 36 21.91 2.81 22.32
C HIS A 36 21.60 1.54 21.51
N GLN A 37 21.48 1.69 20.18
CA GLN A 37 21.38 0.58 19.23
C GLN A 37 22.77 0.07 18.83
N PRO A 38 23.09 -1.22 19.01
CA PRO A 38 24.05 -1.90 18.14
C PRO A 38 23.36 -2.26 16.82
N GLN A 39 24.12 -2.20 15.73
CA GLN A 39 23.68 -2.43 14.35
C GLN A 39 22.82 -3.69 14.19
N GLY A 40 21.53 -3.53 13.88
CA GLY A 40 20.58 -4.60 13.62
C GLY A 40 19.30 -4.09 12.94
N ARG A 41 18.70 -4.90 12.05
CA ARG A 41 17.56 -4.57 11.18
C ARG A 41 16.38 -3.92 11.94
N GLU A 42 15.92 -2.77 11.44
CA GLU A 42 14.70 -2.09 11.91
C GLU A 42 13.45 -2.92 11.56
N VAL A 43 12.74 -3.45 12.57
CA VAL A 43 11.49 -4.21 12.41
C VAL A 43 10.31 -3.24 12.53
N GLN A 44 9.50 -3.08 11.48
CA GLN A 44 8.28 -2.29 11.55
C GLN A 44 7.13 -3.12 12.16
N HIS A 45 6.76 -2.82 13.40
CA HIS A 45 5.60 -3.41 14.07
C HIS A 45 4.27 -2.90 13.45
N LYS A 46 3.32 -3.80 13.16
CA LYS A 46 1.98 -3.45 12.64
C LYS A 46 0.90 -3.69 13.72
N LEU A 47 0.27 -2.62 14.20
CA LEU A 47 -0.77 -2.69 15.23
C LEU A 47 -2.17 -2.93 14.63
N ILE A 48 -2.89 -3.93 15.15
CA ILE A 48 -4.30 -4.26 14.82
C ILE A 48 -5.13 -4.08 16.10
N VAL A 49 -5.93 -3.01 16.15
CA VAL A 49 -6.78 -2.70 17.31
C VAL A 49 -8.23 -3.09 17.01
N TYR A 50 -8.84 -3.94 17.84
CA TYR A 50 -10.26 -4.26 17.80
C TYR A 50 -10.90 -3.93 19.16
N LEU A 51 -11.37 -2.70 19.31
CA LEU A 51 -12.07 -2.26 20.53
C LEU A 51 -13.56 -2.13 20.24
N ASN A 52 -14.40 -2.67 21.13
CA ASN A 52 -15.86 -2.53 21.09
C ASN A 52 -16.32 -1.20 21.72
N GLU A 53 -15.49 -0.15 21.68
CA GLU A 53 -15.81 1.15 22.28
C GLU A 53 -15.85 2.24 21.20
N THR A 54 -16.79 3.17 21.37
CA THR A 54 -17.05 4.28 20.45
C THR A 54 -15.80 5.12 20.18
N ASP A 55 -15.66 5.59 18.93
CA ASP A 55 -14.53 6.39 18.40
C ASP A 55 -14.10 7.56 19.31
N GLN A 56 -14.98 8.11 20.14
CA GLN A 56 -14.68 9.18 21.09
C GLN A 56 -13.74 8.78 22.24
N LYS A 57 -13.78 7.55 22.74
CA LYS A 57 -12.85 7.08 23.78
C LYS A 57 -11.45 6.82 23.21
N LEU A 58 -11.38 6.38 21.95
CA LEU A 58 -10.15 6.21 21.17
C LEU A 58 -9.46 7.54 20.85
N LEU A 59 -10.24 8.57 20.50
CA LEU A 59 -9.72 9.93 20.32
C LEU A 59 -9.22 10.53 21.64
N LYS A 60 -9.91 10.28 22.76
CA LYS A 60 -9.39 10.62 24.10
C LYS A 60 -8.08 9.90 24.40
N LEU A 61 -7.94 8.64 24.02
CA LEU A 61 -6.70 7.87 24.13
C LEU A 61 -5.53 8.47 23.34
N ALA A 62 -5.79 8.87 22.09
CA ALA A 62 -4.82 9.53 21.22
C ALA A 62 -4.47 10.97 21.68
N ASP A 63 -5.38 11.66 22.36
CA ASP A 63 -5.12 12.98 22.95
C ASP A 63 -4.46 12.89 24.33
N MET A 64 -4.77 11.86 25.12
CA MET A 64 -4.07 11.54 26.38
C MET A 64 -2.61 11.13 26.10
N SER A 65 -2.38 10.36 25.03
CA SER A 65 -1.04 10.00 24.55
C SER A 65 -0.22 11.20 24.04
N LYS A 66 -0.81 12.40 23.93
CA LYS A 66 -0.08 13.63 23.58
C LYS A 66 0.23 14.51 24.79
N LYS A 67 -0.44 14.31 25.94
CA LYS A 67 -0.42 15.26 27.07
C LYS A 67 0.34 14.78 28.31
N GLU A 68 0.36 13.47 28.64
CA GLU A 68 1.07 12.97 29.84
C GLU A 68 1.81 11.60 29.75
N PRO A 69 2.27 11.08 28.60
CA PRO A 69 2.61 9.65 28.52
C PRO A 69 3.96 9.33 29.15
N ILE A 70 4.98 10.17 28.96
CA ILE A 70 6.38 9.78 29.21
C ILE A 70 6.71 9.76 30.71
N SER A 71 6.13 10.66 31.51
CA SER A 71 6.37 10.72 32.96
C SER A 71 5.63 9.59 33.71
N LEU A 72 4.45 9.20 33.25
CA LEU A 72 3.67 8.07 33.78
C LEU A 72 4.28 6.71 33.40
N LEU A 73 4.76 6.55 32.16
CA LEU A 73 5.43 5.32 31.70
C LEU A 73 6.79 5.10 32.37
N LYS A 74 7.53 6.17 32.72
CA LYS A 74 8.79 6.06 33.49
C LYS A 74 8.59 5.70 34.97
N LYS A 75 7.44 6.03 35.55
CA LYS A 75 7.12 5.76 36.97
C LYS A 75 6.57 4.35 37.21
N ASN A 76 5.94 3.76 36.20
CA ASN A 76 5.25 2.47 36.30
C ASN A 76 6.00 1.41 35.46
N ARG A 77 6.50 0.36 36.12
CA ARG A 77 7.10 -0.81 35.45
C ARG A 77 6.14 -1.98 35.56
N ILE A 78 5.79 -2.58 34.42
CA ILE A 78 5.12 -3.87 34.37
C ILE A 78 6.13 -4.95 34.78
N GLU A 79 5.72 -5.85 35.67
CA GLU A 79 6.46 -7.09 35.89
C GLU A 79 6.26 -7.97 34.66
N GLY A 80 7.33 -8.15 33.88
CA GLY A 80 7.29 -8.87 32.61
C GLY A 80 6.99 -10.35 32.76
N LEU A 81 6.71 -11.02 31.64
CA LEU A 81 6.51 -12.48 31.62
C LEU A 81 7.78 -13.18 32.15
N PRO A 82 7.66 -14.12 33.11
CA PRO A 82 8.82 -14.81 33.71
C PRO A 82 9.71 -15.58 32.71
N SER A 83 9.20 -15.89 31.51
CA SER A 83 9.91 -16.60 30.44
C SER A 83 10.44 -15.70 29.33
N GLY A 84 10.19 -14.38 29.38
CA GLY A 84 10.49 -13.49 28.26
C GLY A 84 9.62 -13.74 27.02
N CYS A 85 10.00 -13.13 25.90
CA CYS A 85 9.30 -13.26 24.63
C CYS A 85 9.91 -14.38 23.76
N PRO A 86 9.13 -15.37 23.27
CA PRO A 86 9.67 -16.41 22.40
C PRO A 86 10.18 -15.87 21.05
N ASP A 87 11.23 -16.47 20.50
CA ASP A 87 11.94 -15.96 19.31
C ASP A 87 11.13 -16.01 18.00
N ASP A 88 10.05 -16.80 17.92
CA ASP A 88 9.29 -17.06 16.69
C ASP A 88 7.80 -16.65 16.78
N ILE A 89 7.53 -15.53 17.45
CA ILE A 89 6.17 -14.99 17.58
C ILE A 89 5.82 -14.05 16.42
N PHE A 90 4.81 -14.46 15.64
CA PHE A 90 4.26 -13.69 14.53
C PHE A 90 3.16 -12.71 14.96
N ILE A 91 2.33 -13.10 15.94
CA ILE A 91 1.27 -12.26 16.53
C ILE A 91 1.38 -12.27 18.05
N ILE A 92 1.41 -11.10 18.67
CA ILE A 92 1.07 -10.96 20.09
C ILE A 92 -0.38 -10.49 20.22
N THR A 93 -1.16 -11.18 21.03
CA THR A 93 -2.53 -10.78 21.37
C THR A 93 -2.59 -10.28 22.80
N LEU A 94 -2.87 -8.98 22.97
CA LEU A 94 -3.12 -8.34 24.25
C LEU A 94 -4.62 -8.41 24.57
N VAL A 95 -4.97 -9.17 25.60
CA VAL A 95 -6.34 -9.35 26.07
C VAL A 95 -6.57 -8.48 27.29
N ILE A 96 -7.42 -7.46 27.15
CA ILE A 96 -7.83 -6.61 28.26
C ILE A 96 -8.84 -7.38 29.13
N SER A 97 -8.50 -7.60 30.40
CA SER A 97 -9.32 -8.33 31.38
C SER A 97 -9.31 -7.62 32.74
N THR A 98 -10.15 -8.06 33.66
CA THR A 98 -10.19 -7.58 35.06
C THR A 98 -9.72 -8.66 36.03
N PRO A 99 -9.15 -8.34 37.19
CA PRO A 99 -8.68 -9.35 38.16
C PRO A 99 -9.71 -10.45 38.49
N ASP A 100 -10.99 -10.09 38.58
CA ASP A 100 -12.09 -10.99 38.93
C ASP A 100 -12.48 -11.98 37.81
N ASP A 101 -12.17 -11.66 36.55
CA ASP A 101 -12.58 -12.41 35.35
C ASP A 101 -11.71 -13.67 35.08
N SER A 102 -11.23 -14.34 36.14
CA SER A 102 -10.37 -15.55 36.05
C SER A 102 -11.00 -16.67 35.22
N THR A 103 -12.32 -16.84 35.30
CA THR A 103 -13.07 -17.85 34.52
C THR A 103 -13.04 -17.56 33.03
N ARG A 104 -13.13 -16.29 32.61
CA ARG A 104 -13.03 -15.89 31.21
C ARG A 104 -11.63 -16.11 30.67
N ARG A 105 -10.61 -15.71 31.41
CA ARG A 105 -9.22 -15.96 31.02
C ARG A 105 -8.95 -17.45 30.88
N HIS A 106 -9.44 -18.27 31.81
CA HIS A 106 -9.35 -19.72 31.69
C HIS A 106 -10.05 -20.25 30.43
N ALA A 107 -11.26 -19.77 30.11
CA ALA A 107 -11.96 -20.14 28.88
C ALA A 107 -11.21 -19.73 27.61
N ILE A 108 -10.54 -18.57 27.60
CA ILE A 108 -9.69 -18.13 26.49
C ILE A 108 -8.48 -19.06 26.34
N ARG A 109 -7.78 -19.35 27.43
CA ARG A 109 -6.66 -20.29 27.47
C ARG A 109 -7.06 -21.67 26.96
N SER A 110 -8.24 -22.17 27.31
CA SER A 110 -8.72 -23.50 26.88
C SER A 110 -9.43 -23.51 25.52
N SER A 111 -9.50 -22.38 24.83
CA SER A 111 -10.15 -22.27 23.52
C SER A 111 -9.23 -21.65 22.47
N TRP A 112 -9.52 -20.42 22.04
CA TRP A 112 -8.87 -19.83 20.88
C TRP A 112 -7.41 -19.46 21.13
N ALA A 113 -6.97 -19.23 22.38
CA ALA A 113 -5.58 -18.91 22.67
C ALA A 113 -4.62 -20.11 22.50
N THR A 114 -5.13 -21.35 22.53
CA THR A 114 -4.36 -22.60 22.40
C THR A 114 -4.54 -23.30 21.05
N THR A 115 -5.09 -22.63 20.03
CA THR A 115 -5.41 -23.24 18.71
C THR A 115 -4.19 -23.60 17.83
N GLY A 116 -3.16 -24.22 18.40
CA GLY A 116 -2.09 -24.94 17.68
C GLY A 116 -1.21 -24.07 16.78
N ASN A 117 -1.04 -22.79 17.12
CA ASN A 117 -0.14 -21.88 16.42
C ASN A 117 0.97 -21.45 17.38
N ASP A 118 2.12 -22.11 17.28
CA ASP A 118 3.32 -21.80 18.07
C ASP A 118 3.85 -20.37 17.81
N HIS A 119 3.32 -19.70 16.77
CA HIS A 119 3.64 -18.33 16.38
C HIS A 119 2.72 -17.26 16.98
N VAL A 120 1.83 -17.61 17.90
CA VAL A 120 0.90 -16.67 18.55
C VAL A 120 1.10 -16.68 20.05
N LEU A 121 1.45 -15.53 20.63
CA LEU A 121 1.53 -15.35 22.06
C LEU A 121 0.33 -14.55 22.55
N THR A 122 -0.47 -15.14 23.44
CA THR A 122 -1.61 -14.45 24.08
C THR A 122 -1.20 -14.00 25.48
N VAL A 123 -1.45 -12.74 25.78
CA VAL A 123 -1.06 -12.10 27.05
C VAL A 123 -2.24 -11.32 27.60
N PHE A 124 -2.51 -11.49 28.89
CA PHE A 124 -3.58 -10.78 29.59
C PHE A 124 -3.05 -9.48 30.21
N LEU A 125 -3.69 -8.36 29.87
CA LEU A 125 -3.46 -7.06 30.47
C LEU A 125 -4.46 -6.86 31.60
N MET A 126 -3.94 -6.70 32.81
CA MET A 126 -4.76 -6.48 34.00
C MET A 126 -4.14 -5.41 34.91
N GLY A 127 -5.02 -4.71 35.63
CA GLY A 127 -4.64 -3.76 36.66
C GLY A 127 -4.71 -4.37 38.06
N GLU A 128 -4.62 -3.51 39.07
CA GLU A 128 -4.73 -3.90 40.48
C GLU A 128 -6.12 -4.47 40.81
N HIS A 129 -6.17 -5.39 41.80
CA HIS A 129 -7.42 -5.87 42.36
C HIS A 129 -8.28 -4.69 42.87
N PRO A 130 -9.57 -4.61 42.52
CA PRO A 130 -10.40 -3.44 42.82
C PRO A 130 -10.57 -3.20 44.32
N ASP A 131 -10.55 -4.27 45.13
CA ASP A 131 -10.53 -4.20 46.59
C ASP A 131 -9.18 -4.69 47.15
N SER A 132 -8.38 -3.76 47.67
CA SER A 132 -7.09 -4.04 48.30
C SER A 132 -7.22 -4.82 49.63
N ARG A 133 -8.44 -4.96 50.16
CA ARG A 133 -8.71 -5.72 51.38
C ARG A 133 -9.12 -7.17 51.09
N ASP A 134 -9.44 -7.50 49.84
CA ASP A 134 -9.75 -8.87 49.45
C ASP A 134 -8.47 -9.70 49.31
N ARG A 135 -7.99 -10.20 50.45
CA ARG A 135 -6.79 -11.04 50.51
C ARG A 135 -6.93 -12.32 49.69
N ASP A 136 -8.14 -12.88 49.62
CA ASP A 136 -8.37 -14.14 48.92
C ASP A 136 -8.37 -13.93 47.39
N GLY A 137 -9.03 -12.87 46.90
CA GLY A 137 -8.95 -12.45 45.50
C GLY A 137 -7.51 -12.16 45.04
N ILE A 138 -6.74 -11.45 45.86
CA ILE A 138 -5.32 -11.16 45.59
C ILE A 138 -4.48 -12.44 45.56
N LEU A 139 -4.70 -13.37 46.50
CA LEU A 139 -4.01 -14.67 46.52
C LEU A 139 -4.32 -15.51 45.28
N ARG A 140 -5.59 -15.55 44.85
CA ARG A 140 -6.01 -16.25 43.62
C ARG A 140 -5.33 -15.66 42.39
N LEU A 141 -5.26 -14.33 42.29
CA LEU A 141 -4.59 -13.64 41.19
C LEU A 141 -3.09 -13.95 41.15
N ASN A 142 -2.42 -13.93 42.31
CA ASN A 142 -1.01 -14.29 42.42
C ASN A 142 -0.75 -15.75 42.03
N ASN A 143 -1.61 -16.67 42.45
CA ASN A 143 -1.52 -18.07 42.05
C ASN A 143 -1.72 -18.25 40.54
N GLU A 144 -2.65 -17.51 39.93
CA GLU A 144 -2.86 -17.52 38.49
C GLU A 144 -1.63 -16.98 37.73
N PHE A 145 -1.06 -15.88 38.20
CA PHE A 145 0.15 -15.29 37.65
C PHE A 145 1.33 -16.28 37.66
N VAL A 146 1.59 -16.92 38.80
CA VAL A 146 2.68 -17.90 38.95
C VAL A 146 2.42 -19.13 38.07
N LYS A 147 1.16 -19.58 37.98
CA LYS A 147 0.79 -20.80 37.26
C LYS A 147 0.90 -20.65 35.74
N TYR A 148 0.33 -19.59 35.18
CA TYR A 148 0.17 -19.46 33.72
C TYR A 148 1.22 -18.56 33.08
N LYS A 149 1.85 -17.65 33.84
CA LYS A 149 2.93 -16.78 33.36
C LYS A 149 2.60 -16.01 32.08
N ASP A 150 1.31 -15.70 31.86
CA ASP A 150 0.76 -15.05 30.66
C ASP A 150 0.05 -13.73 30.99
N ILE A 151 0.34 -13.16 32.16
CA ILE A 151 -0.28 -11.94 32.66
C ILE A 151 0.79 -10.86 32.75
N LEU A 152 0.53 -9.71 32.11
CA LEU A 152 1.29 -8.48 32.33
C LEU A 152 0.53 -7.64 33.35
N ASN A 153 1.13 -7.49 34.53
CA ASN A 153 0.54 -6.77 35.65
C ASN A 153 1.34 -5.52 36.03
N ASN A 154 0.66 -4.46 36.43
CA ASN A 154 1.24 -3.21 36.88
C ASN A 154 1.11 -3.08 38.41
N TYR A 155 1.96 -3.79 39.17
CA TYR A 155 1.89 -3.84 40.64
C TYR A 155 2.41 -2.59 41.37
N LYS A 156 2.94 -1.58 40.66
CA LYS A 156 3.52 -0.39 41.28
C LYS A 156 2.73 0.88 40.92
N HIS A 157 1.85 1.26 41.85
CA HIS A 157 1.37 2.62 42.17
C HIS A 157 0.14 3.26 41.47
N GLU A 158 -0.76 3.73 42.35
CA GLU A 158 -1.65 4.91 42.34
C GLU A 158 -2.43 5.25 41.05
N SER A 159 -3.54 4.55 40.84
CA SER A 159 -4.87 5.17 41.01
C SER A 159 -5.95 4.16 40.62
N ARG A 160 -7.02 4.08 41.42
CA ARG A 160 -8.29 3.41 41.06
C ARG A 160 -8.95 3.93 39.76
N LYS A 161 -8.28 4.81 38.99
CA LYS A 161 -8.79 5.53 37.82
C LYS A 161 -7.96 5.31 36.54
N ALA A 162 -6.92 4.47 36.56
CA ALA A 162 -6.22 4.09 35.34
C ALA A 162 -7.14 3.23 34.45
N GLY A 163 -7.78 3.85 33.46
CA GLY A 163 -8.66 3.15 32.52
C GLY A 163 -7.91 2.17 31.62
N SER A 164 -8.66 1.31 30.91
CA SER A 164 -8.15 0.31 29.94
C SER A 164 -7.11 0.86 28.96
N SER A 165 -7.18 2.16 28.70
CA SER A 165 -6.23 2.96 27.94
C SER A 165 -4.78 2.89 28.43
N LEU A 166 -4.52 3.01 29.74
CA LEU A 166 -3.16 2.98 30.29
C LEU A 166 -2.57 1.57 30.23
N MET A 167 -3.40 0.55 30.49
CA MET A 167 -3.00 -0.86 30.41
C MET A 167 -2.53 -1.23 29.01
N VAL A 168 -3.24 -0.78 27.97
CA VAL A 168 -2.84 -1.00 26.57
C VAL A 168 -1.51 -0.32 26.26
N LEU A 169 -1.30 0.92 26.72
CA LEU A 169 -0.04 1.64 26.49
C LEU A 169 1.16 0.94 27.14
N LEU A 170 1.01 0.50 28.39
CA LEU A 170 2.06 -0.25 29.08
C LEU A 170 2.32 -1.62 28.43
N GLY A 171 1.26 -2.30 27.96
CA GLY A 171 1.40 -3.54 27.20
C GLY A 171 2.16 -3.36 25.89
N ILE A 172 1.90 -2.27 25.15
CA ILE A 172 2.66 -1.93 23.94
C ILE A 172 4.12 -1.60 24.28
N GLN A 173 4.37 -0.84 25.35
CA GLN A 173 5.74 -0.54 25.79
C GLN A 173 6.51 -1.83 26.09
N TRP A 174 5.90 -2.77 26.82
CA TRP A 174 6.53 -4.06 27.13
C TRP A 174 6.90 -4.83 25.85
N ILE A 175 6.03 -4.84 24.83
CA ILE A 175 6.31 -5.46 23.53
C ILE A 175 7.52 -4.80 22.84
N LEU A 176 7.61 -3.47 22.84
CA LEU A 176 8.71 -2.75 22.22
C LEU A 176 10.05 -3.02 22.92
N GLU A 177 10.02 -3.19 24.24
CA GLU A 177 11.21 -3.48 25.04
C GLU A 177 11.66 -4.95 24.97
N HIS A 178 10.73 -5.90 24.88
CA HIS A 178 11.01 -7.33 25.08
C HIS A 178 10.68 -8.24 23.89
N CYS A 179 9.91 -7.76 22.89
CA CYS A 179 9.36 -8.54 21.79
C CYS A 179 9.54 -7.85 20.42
N GLN A 180 10.77 -7.42 20.12
CA GLN A 180 11.08 -6.62 18.92
C GLN A 180 10.88 -7.39 17.59
N GLN A 181 10.83 -8.71 17.63
CA GLN A 181 10.60 -9.60 16.48
C GLN A 181 9.13 -9.64 16.02
N VAL A 182 8.19 -9.17 16.85
CA VAL A 182 6.76 -9.39 16.65
C VAL A 182 6.23 -8.53 15.51
N ARG A 183 5.57 -9.18 14.55
CA ARG A 183 5.13 -8.51 13.34
C ARG A 183 3.76 -7.87 13.47
N TYR A 184 2.84 -8.50 14.21
CA TYR A 184 1.50 -8.00 14.45
C TYR A 184 1.16 -7.99 15.94
N VAL A 185 0.52 -6.91 16.39
CA VAL A 185 -0.06 -6.83 17.74
C VAL A 185 -1.56 -6.74 17.62
N LEU A 186 -2.30 -7.68 18.22
CA LEU A 186 -3.76 -7.73 18.26
C LEU A 186 -4.24 -7.32 19.65
N ILE A 187 -5.10 -6.30 19.75
CA ILE A 187 -5.71 -5.91 21.04
C ILE A 187 -7.19 -6.29 21.04
N VAL A 188 -7.62 -7.04 22.06
CA VAL A 188 -9.00 -7.54 22.23
C VAL A 188 -9.45 -7.45 23.70
N HIS A 189 -10.75 -7.56 23.94
CA HIS A 189 -11.31 -7.76 25.29
C HIS A 189 -11.52 -9.24 25.59
N ASP A 190 -11.56 -9.59 26.88
CA ASP A 190 -11.83 -10.96 27.35
C ASP A 190 -13.24 -11.50 27.05
N THR A 191 -14.12 -10.68 26.47
CA THR A 191 -15.45 -11.05 25.96
C THR A 191 -15.45 -11.44 24.49
N MET A 192 -14.30 -11.33 23.81
CA MET A 192 -14.20 -11.53 22.36
C MET A 192 -13.67 -12.92 22.00
N PHE A 193 -14.09 -13.39 20.83
CA PHE A 193 -13.55 -14.61 20.21
C PHE A 193 -12.64 -14.25 19.03
N VAL A 194 -11.47 -14.86 18.96
CA VAL A 194 -10.50 -14.66 17.86
C VAL A 194 -10.38 -15.93 17.03
N ASN A 195 -10.69 -15.82 15.73
CA ASN A 195 -10.48 -16.92 14.79
C ASN A 195 -9.08 -16.83 14.16
N TYR A 196 -8.05 -17.34 14.86
CA TYR A 196 -6.66 -17.27 14.38
C TYR A 196 -6.46 -17.96 13.04
N ARG A 197 -7.15 -19.06 12.75
CA ARG A 197 -7.04 -19.77 11.47
C ARG A 197 -7.41 -18.88 10.29
N ARG A 198 -8.43 -18.02 10.45
CA ARG A 198 -8.84 -17.07 9.42
C ARG A 198 -7.94 -15.83 9.42
N LEU A 199 -7.56 -15.34 10.59
CA LEU A 199 -6.70 -14.18 10.76
C LEU A 199 -5.31 -14.41 10.14
N MET A 200 -4.67 -15.53 10.44
CA MET A 200 -3.37 -15.93 9.88
C MET A 200 -3.40 -15.96 8.36
N LYS A 201 -4.43 -16.58 7.75
CA LYS A 201 -4.58 -16.58 6.29
C LYS A 201 -4.62 -15.17 5.71
N VAL A 202 -5.28 -14.22 6.37
CA VAL A 202 -5.36 -12.82 5.91
C VAL A 202 -4.01 -12.11 6.07
N LEU A 203 -3.31 -12.35 7.18
CA LEU A 203 -2.03 -11.68 7.50
C LEU A 203 -0.87 -12.25 6.67
N GLU A 204 -0.78 -13.56 6.49
CA GLU A 204 0.18 -14.19 5.57
C GLU A 204 -0.03 -13.71 4.13
N HIS A 205 -1.29 -13.62 3.68
CA HIS A 205 -1.61 -13.05 2.37
C HIS A 205 -1.25 -11.57 2.25
N ARG A 206 -1.15 -10.82 3.36
CA ARG A 206 -0.67 -9.43 3.40
C ARG A 206 0.85 -9.34 3.41
N ASP A 207 1.55 -10.22 4.14
CA ASP A 207 3.02 -10.20 4.22
C ASP A 207 3.71 -10.73 2.96
N ILE A 208 3.08 -11.66 2.24
CA ILE A 208 3.50 -12.00 0.88
C ILE A 208 3.48 -10.74 -0.01
N GLN A 209 2.55 -9.79 0.20
CA GLN A 209 2.51 -8.52 -0.56
C GLN A 209 3.63 -7.53 -0.22
N ASP A 210 4.31 -7.67 0.93
CA ASP A 210 5.45 -6.81 1.29
C ASP A 210 6.79 -7.40 0.83
N ASN A 211 6.88 -8.71 0.61
CA ASN A 211 8.06 -9.38 0.05
C ASN A 211 8.16 -9.25 -1.49
N ASP A 212 7.04 -9.03 -2.19
CA ASP A 212 7.01 -8.76 -3.65
C ASP A 212 7.75 -7.45 -4.04
N GLY A 213 8.11 -6.60 -3.07
CA GLY A 213 8.90 -5.38 -3.29
C GLY A 213 10.42 -5.55 -3.18
N LYS A 214 10.90 -6.73 -2.75
CA LYS A 214 12.33 -6.94 -2.44
C LYS A 214 13.19 -7.19 -3.68
N LEU A 215 12.60 -7.66 -4.77
CA LEU A 215 13.30 -7.97 -6.03
C LEU A 215 13.53 -6.74 -6.93
N LEU A 216 12.74 -5.67 -6.77
CA LEU A 216 12.85 -4.45 -7.59
C LEU A 216 13.83 -3.41 -7.04
N ILE A 217 14.53 -3.70 -5.94
CA ILE A 217 15.40 -2.71 -5.27
C ILE A 217 16.55 -2.25 -6.17
N ASP A 218 17.06 -3.14 -7.02
CA ASP A 218 18.18 -2.84 -7.92
C ASP A 218 17.82 -1.88 -9.07
N ILE A 219 16.52 -1.63 -9.28
CA ILE A 219 16.05 -0.61 -10.22
C ILE A 219 16.49 0.78 -9.74
N CYS A 220 16.28 1.08 -8.46
CA CYS A 220 16.49 2.40 -7.87
C CYS A 220 17.80 2.53 -7.09
N PHE A 221 18.44 1.42 -6.76
CA PHE A 221 19.67 1.41 -5.99
C PHE A 221 20.81 0.68 -6.71
N THR A 222 22.06 1.05 -6.44
CA THR A 222 23.24 0.29 -6.89
C THR A 222 23.51 -0.89 -5.95
N GLN A 223 24.38 -1.81 -6.36
CA GLN A 223 24.99 -2.78 -5.44
C GLN A 223 25.69 -1.97 -4.32
N GLY A 224 25.21 -2.11 -3.08
CA GLY A 224 25.58 -1.24 -1.94
C GLY A 224 24.49 -0.26 -1.46
N ARG A 225 23.27 -0.31 -2.00
CA ARG A 225 22.11 0.52 -1.60
C ARG A 225 22.30 2.04 -1.76
N LYS A 226 23.24 2.48 -2.59
CA LYS A 226 23.34 3.89 -2.97
C LYS A 226 22.21 4.22 -3.96
N LYS A 227 21.49 5.33 -3.72
CA LYS A 227 20.46 5.83 -4.65
C LYS A 227 21.11 6.11 -6.01
N ARG A 228 20.48 5.63 -7.09
CA ARG A 228 20.86 6.01 -8.46
C ARG A 228 20.26 7.38 -8.76
N ASP A 229 20.94 8.20 -9.56
CA ASP A 229 20.30 9.40 -10.11
C ASP A 229 19.36 8.98 -11.25
N ILE A 230 18.06 9.03 -11.02
CA ILE A 230 17.04 8.55 -11.95
C ILE A 230 16.26 9.75 -12.46
N PHE A 231 16.41 10.04 -13.74
CA PHE A 231 15.61 11.06 -14.40
C PHE A 231 14.14 10.67 -14.45
N MET A 232 13.85 9.43 -14.85
CA MET A 232 12.48 8.95 -14.97
C MET A 232 12.34 7.50 -14.54
N ILE A 233 11.40 7.25 -13.63
CA ILE A 233 10.89 5.93 -13.33
C ILE A 233 9.59 5.71 -14.10
N ALA A 234 9.54 4.68 -14.93
CA ALA A 234 8.43 4.36 -15.81
C ALA A 234 7.80 3.03 -15.37
N PHE A 235 6.52 3.05 -15.03
CA PHE A 235 5.77 1.80 -14.82
C PHE A 235 4.78 1.55 -15.96
N ILE A 236 4.77 0.32 -16.43
CA ILE A 236 3.92 -0.11 -17.54
C ILE A 236 2.87 -1.09 -17.00
N ASN A 237 1.59 -0.68 -17.08
CA ASN A 237 0.49 -1.57 -16.75
C ASN A 237 0.42 -2.68 -17.80
N SER A 238 0.67 -3.91 -17.38
CA SER A 238 0.69 -5.10 -18.25
C SER A 238 -0.20 -6.20 -17.68
N HIS A 239 -0.61 -7.16 -18.50
CA HIS A 239 -1.40 -8.30 -18.04
C HIS A 239 -0.52 -9.55 -17.91
N PRO A 240 -0.70 -10.41 -16.89
CA PRO A 240 0.08 -11.64 -16.66
C PRO A 240 0.41 -12.47 -17.91
N LYS A 241 -0.58 -12.66 -18.79
CA LYS A 241 -0.43 -13.46 -20.03
C LYS A 241 0.44 -12.79 -21.11
N ASN A 242 0.70 -11.49 -21.01
CA ASN A 242 1.34 -10.70 -22.06
C ASN A 242 2.87 -10.65 -21.91
N TRP A 243 3.48 -11.77 -21.53
CA TRP A 243 4.93 -11.90 -21.37
C TRP A 243 5.67 -11.54 -22.66
N GLY A 244 5.14 -11.94 -23.83
CA GLY A 244 5.75 -11.63 -25.12
C GLY A 244 5.78 -10.13 -25.42
N ILE A 245 4.74 -9.38 -25.01
CA ILE A 245 4.70 -7.92 -25.19
C ILE A 245 5.70 -7.27 -24.24
N ARG A 246 5.78 -7.70 -22.97
CA ARG A 246 6.81 -7.21 -22.04
C ARG A 246 8.21 -7.44 -22.58
N ASN A 247 8.49 -8.63 -23.11
CA ASN A 247 9.78 -8.96 -23.71
C ASN A 247 10.07 -8.10 -24.95
N ALA A 248 9.07 -7.83 -25.79
CA ALA A 248 9.23 -6.91 -26.91
C ALA A 248 9.53 -5.48 -26.45
N ILE A 249 8.88 -4.99 -25.38
CA ILE A 249 9.19 -3.69 -24.77
C ILE A 249 10.64 -3.65 -24.29
N ARG A 250 11.09 -4.67 -23.54
CA ARG A 250 12.49 -4.80 -23.06
C ARG A 250 13.52 -4.77 -24.19
N ARG A 251 13.15 -5.24 -25.38
CA ARG A 251 14.02 -5.32 -26.58
C ARG A 251 13.85 -4.16 -27.55
N THR A 252 12.97 -3.20 -27.25
CA THR A 252 12.65 -2.06 -28.13
C THR A 252 12.75 -0.77 -27.35
N TRP A 253 11.70 0.06 -27.29
CA TRP A 253 11.76 1.37 -26.63
C TRP A 253 12.05 1.32 -25.12
N GLY A 254 11.90 0.15 -24.48
CA GLY A 254 12.29 -0.07 -23.09
C GLY A 254 13.76 -0.44 -22.89
N SER A 255 14.57 -0.62 -23.94
CA SER A 255 15.99 -1.01 -23.84
C SER A 255 16.94 0.18 -23.65
N ASP A 256 16.58 1.36 -24.12
CA ASP A 256 17.43 2.57 -24.08
C ASP A 256 17.27 3.32 -22.75
N LEU A 257 17.94 2.82 -21.72
CA LEU A 257 17.77 3.31 -20.34
C LEU A 257 18.70 4.48 -19.97
N SER A 258 19.51 4.99 -20.88
CA SER A 258 20.25 6.25 -20.72
C SER A 258 20.17 7.06 -22.00
N ILE A 259 19.51 8.22 -21.94
CA ILE A 259 19.27 9.08 -23.11
C ILE A 259 19.84 10.46 -22.80
N GLY A 260 20.88 10.85 -23.53
CA GLY A 260 21.54 12.14 -23.28
C GLY A 260 22.15 12.26 -21.89
N GLY A 261 22.55 11.13 -21.28
CA GLY A 261 23.06 11.06 -19.91
C GLY A 261 21.98 10.90 -18.84
N GLU A 262 20.70 11.05 -19.19
CA GLU A 262 19.58 10.93 -18.26
C GLU A 262 19.10 9.49 -18.14
N LEU A 263 19.07 8.98 -16.91
CA LEU A 263 18.76 7.59 -16.61
C LEU A 263 17.26 7.35 -16.53
N ILE A 264 16.76 6.41 -17.34
CA ILE A 264 15.37 5.94 -17.31
C ILE A 264 15.35 4.52 -16.78
N ARG A 265 14.30 4.18 -16.03
CA ARG A 265 14.07 2.82 -15.54
C ARG A 265 12.65 2.41 -15.84
N VAL A 266 12.48 1.24 -16.45
CA VAL A 266 11.15 0.71 -16.80
C VAL A 266 10.88 -0.54 -15.96
N PHE A 267 9.68 -0.65 -15.42
CA PHE A 267 9.19 -1.87 -14.77
C PHE A 267 7.71 -2.10 -15.10
N PHE A 268 7.24 -3.32 -14.89
CA PHE A 268 5.88 -3.74 -15.23
C PHE A 268 5.03 -3.92 -13.98
N ILE A 269 3.77 -3.51 -14.03
CA ILE A 269 2.81 -3.76 -12.94
C ILE A 269 1.74 -4.74 -13.39
N LEU A 270 1.61 -5.84 -12.65
CA LEU A 270 0.68 -6.93 -12.89
C LEU A 270 -0.26 -7.12 -11.71
N GLY A 271 -1.44 -7.72 -11.94
CA GLY A 271 -2.22 -8.37 -10.89
C GLY A 271 -1.96 -9.88 -10.84
N LYS A 272 -2.70 -10.59 -10.00
CA LYS A 272 -2.74 -12.06 -9.95
C LYS A 272 -3.79 -12.62 -10.90
N GLN A 273 -3.58 -13.84 -11.36
CA GLN A 273 -4.61 -14.64 -12.01
C GLN A 273 -5.09 -15.77 -11.11
N THR A 274 -6.33 -16.21 -11.35
CA THR A 274 -6.97 -17.31 -10.62
C THR A 274 -6.48 -18.68 -11.06
N HIS A 275 -5.84 -18.80 -12.24
CA HIS A 275 -5.33 -20.07 -12.75
C HIS A 275 -3.85 -20.28 -12.39
N SER A 276 -3.55 -21.46 -11.84
CA SER A 276 -2.23 -21.84 -11.31
C SER A 276 -1.11 -21.85 -12.37
N ALA A 277 -1.40 -22.25 -13.61
CA ALA A 277 -0.41 -22.35 -14.69
C ALA A 277 0.27 -21.01 -15.00
N ASN A 278 -0.43 -19.88 -14.87
CA ASN A 278 0.18 -18.56 -15.13
C ASN A 278 1.02 -18.03 -13.97
N ARG A 279 0.96 -18.67 -12.80
CA ARG A 279 1.74 -18.28 -11.63
C ARG A 279 3.20 -18.70 -11.77
N SER A 280 3.48 -19.89 -12.29
CA SER A 280 4.85 -20.36 -12.52
C SER A 280 5.57 -19.51 -13.58
N TYR A 281 4.90 -19.15 -14.68
CA TYR A 281 5.51 -18.32 -15.73
C TYR A 281 5.93 -16.93 -15.24
N ILE A 282 5.11 -16.28 -14.40
CA ILE A 282 5.47 -14.97 -13.84
C ILE A 282 6.66 -15.11 -12.88
N MET A 283 6.71 -16.17 -12.08
CA MET A 283 7.85 -16.40 -11.19
C MET A 283 9.15 -16.61 -11.96
N THR A 284 9.12 -17.37 -13.06
CA THR A 284 10.28 -17.55 -13.94
C THR A 284 10.69 -16.24 -14.61
N GLU A 285 9.74 -15.48 -15.14
CA GLU A 285 10.01 -14.19 -15.78
C GLU A 285 10.59 -13.18 -14.79
N ASP A 286 10.01 -13.09 -13.59
CA ASP A 286 10.48 -12.20 -12.54
C ASP A 286 11.88 -12.59 -12.08
N ALA A 287 12.15 -13.89 -11.85
CA ALA A 287 13.49 -14.39 -11.53
C ALA A 287 14.54 -14.00 -12.57
N GLN A 288 14.16 -13.95 -13.86
CA GLN A 288 15.07 -13.61 -14.94
C GLN A 288 15.26 -12.09 -15.12
N HIS A 289 14.21 -11.30 -14.98
CA HIS A 289 14.24 -9.88 -15.38
C HIS A 289 14.21 -8.89 -14.21
N GLN A 290 13.71 -9.29 -13.04
CA GLN A 290 13.67 -8.48 -11.82
C GLN A 290 13.03 -7.09 -12.05
N ASP A 291 12.02 -7.02 -12.92
CA ASP A 291 11.36 -5.79 -13.35
C ASP A 291 9.82 -5.88 -13.27
N ILE A 292 9.30 -6.81 -12.47
CA ILE A 292 7.86 -7.01 -12.27
C ILE A 292 7.44 -6.64 -10.84
N LEU A 293 6.47 -5.73 -10.73
CA LEU A 293 5.71 -5.50 -9.52
C LEU A 293 4.35 -6.21 -9.62
N GLN A 294 4.19 -7.33 -8.92
CA GLN A 294 2.91 -8.02 -8.87
C GLN A 294 2.06 -7.57 -7.67
N GLY A 295 0.92 -6.94 -7.96
CA GLY A 295 -0.07 -6.59 -6.96
C GLY A 295 -0.95 -7.77 -6.56
N ASN A 296 -1.31 -7.85 -5.27
CA ASN A 296 -2.19 -8.91 -4.75
C ASN A 296 -3.68 -8.57 -4.92
N PHE A 297 -4.09 -8.46 -6.18
CA PHE A 297 -5.47 -8.32 -6.60
C PHE A 297 -5.66 -9.05 -7.93
N ILE A 298 -6.88 -9.52 -8.21
CA ILE A 298 -7.17 -10.18 -9.48
C ILE A 298 -6.98 -9.18 -10.63
N ASP A 299 -6.16 -9.54 -11.61
CA ASP A 299 -5.94 -8.73 -12.80
C ASP A 299 -7.22 -8.69 -13.64
N SER A 300 -7.85 -7.53 -13.68
CA SER A 300 -9.09 -7.31 -14.42
C SER A 300 -9.24 -5.83 -14.76
N PHE A 301 -10.12 -5.51 -15.70
CA PHE A 301 -10.40 -4.12 -16.06
C PHE A 301 -10.84 -3.29 -14.84
N ALA A 302 -11.73 -3.85 -14.01
CA ALA A 302 -12.25 -3.18 -12.81
C ALA A 302 -11.15 -2.84 -11.79
N ASN A 303 -10.06 -3.60 -11.79
CA ASN A 303 -8.94 -3.46 -10.85
C ASN A 303 -7.73 -2.72 -11.45
N ARG A 304 -7.83 -2.13 -12.65
CA ARG A 304 -6.71 -1.38 -13.25
C ARG A 304 -6.21 -0.24 -12.36
N THR A 305 -7.11 0.42 -11.64
CA THR A 305 -6.75 1.47 -10.68
C THR A 305 -5.87 0.96 -9.53
N LEU A 306 -6.02 -0.32 -9.12
CA LEU A 306 -5.16 -0.90 -8.10
C LEU A 306 -3.70 -1.02 -8.57
N LYS A 307 -3.46 -1.17 -9.88
CA LYS A 307 -2.09 -1.15 -10.43
C LYS A 307 -1.46 0.23 -10.28
N VAL A 308 -2.20 1.29 -10.57
CA VAL A 308 -1.73 2.68 -10.37
C VAL A 308 -1.39 2.91 -8.90
N ILE A 309 -2.27 2.50 -7.97
CA ILE A 309 -2.02 2.64 -6.52
C ILE A 309 -0.79 1.82 -6.09
N ALA A 310 -0.62 0.62 -6.62
CA ALA A 310 0.55 -0.22 -6.33
C ALA A 310 1.85 0.43 -6.82
N GLY A 311 1.85 0.99 -8.04
CA GLY A 311 3.00 1.71 -8.60
C GLY A 311 3.37 2.92 -7.77
N LEU A 312 2.39 3.77 -7.43
CA LEU A 312 2.60 4.94 -6.57
C LEU A 312 3.15 4.55 -5.19
N LYS A 313 2.60 3.49 -4.55
CA LYS A 313 3.09 2.96 -3.27
C LYS A 313 4.55 2.52 -3.38
N TRP A 314 4.88 1.75 -4.41
CA TRP A 314 6.20 1.19 -4.58
C TRP A 314 7.26 2.28 -4.83
N ILE A 315 6.94 3.26 -5.69
CA ILE A 315 7.82 4.40 -5.96
C ILE A 315 8.02 5.24 -4.71
N LEU A 316 6.95 5.56 -3.98
CA LEU A 316 7.04 6.32 -2.73
C LEU A 316 7.98 5.65 -1.70
N LYS A 317 7.98 4.32 -1.65
CA LYS A 317 8.79 3.55 -0.69
C LYS A 317 10.23 3.34 -1.15
N ASN A 318 10.46 3.15 -2.46
CA ASN A 318 11.73 2.62 -2.97
C ASN A 318 12.43 3.51 -4.00
N CYS A 319 11.74 4.51 -4.56
CA CYS A 319 12.25 5.32 -5.68
C CYS A 319 11.81 6.80 -5.58
N ASP A 320 11.76 7.32 -4.36
CA ASP A 320 11.33 8.69 -4.04
C ASP A 320 12.20 9.80 -4.64
N HIS A 321 13.38 9.44 -5.14
CA HIS A 321 14.43 10.31 -5.65
C HIS A 321 14.43 10.41 -7.18
N ALA A 322 13.59 9.65 -7.89
CA ALA A 322 13.44 9.85 -9.33
C ALA A 322 12.87 11.26 -9.60
N HIS A 323 13.28 11.94 -10.67
CA HIS A 323 12.76 13.28 -10.98
C HIS A 323 11.33 13.25 -11.53
N TYR A 324 11.04 12.28 -12.39
CA TYR A 324 9.75 12.11 -13.04
C TYR A 324 9.22 10.68 -12.92
N LEU A 325 7.91 10.55 -12.89
CA LEU A 325 7.19 9.29 -13.05
C LEU A 325 6.48 9.28 -14.40
N TYR A 326 6.72 8.27 -15.24
CA TYR A 326 5.84 7.93 -16.36
C TYR A 326 4.96 6.72 -16.03
N ALA A 327 3.65 6.87 -16.17
CA ALA A 327 2.70 5.77 -16.03
C ALA A 327 2.05 5.48 -17.38
N GLY A 328 2.23 4.27 -17.89
CA GLY A 328 1.77 3.86 -19.22
C GLY A 328 1.05 2.51 -19.26
N ALA A 329 0.76 2.06 -20.47
CA ALA A 329 0.19 0.75 -20.77
C ALA A 329 1.02 0.04 -21.83
N GLU A 330 0.97 -1.29 -21.84
CA GLU A 330 1.77 -2.14 -22.74
C GLU A 330 1.40 -2.02 -24.24
N ASP A 331 0.26 -1.42 -24.56
CA ASP A 331 -0.24 -1.19 -25.93
C ASP A 331 0.22 0.17 -26.52
N THR A 332 1.28 0.76 -25.97
CA THR A 332 1.77 2.09 -26.33
C THR A 332 3.24 2.06 -26.70
N PHE A 333 3.57 2.66 -27.85
CA PHE A 333 4.95 3.03 -28.19
C PHE A 333 5.34 4.31 -27.45
N VAL A 334 6.53 4.33 -26.84
CA VAL A 334 7.02 5.47 -26.05
C VAL A 334 8.33 5.98 -26.65
N ASN A 335 8.34 7.24 -27.08
CA ASN A 335 9.55 7.91 -27.56
C ASN A 335 10.22 8.64 -26.39
N PHE A 336 10.98 7.89 -25.59
CA PHE A 336 11.70 8.48 -24.45
C PHE A 336 12.70 9.56 -24.86
N LYS A 337 13.23 9.52 -26.09
CA LYS A 337 14.14 10.56 -26.60
C LYS A 337 13.46 11.92 -26.69
N SER A 338 12.27 11.97 -27.29
CA SER A 338 11.48 13.21 -27.36
C SER A 338 10.99 13.62 -25.97
N ILE A 339 10.58 12.67 -25.12
CA ILE A 339 10.13 12.96 -23.74
C ILE A 339 11.23 13.61 -22.90
N VAL A 340 12.43 13.02 -22.86
CA VAL A 340 13.57 13.54 -22.06
C VAL A 340 13.90 14.95 -22.51
N ARG A 341 14.03 15.18 -23.82
CA ARG A 341 14.33 16.51 -24.35
C ARG A 341 13.26 17.54 -23.96
N TYR A 342 11.99 17.20 -24.14
CA TYR A 342 10.88 18.09 -23.79
C TYR A 342 10.85 18.43 -22.29
N LEU A 343 11.06 17.44 -21.42
CA LEU A 343 11.08 17.66 -19.97
C LEU A 343 12.28 18.48 -19.52
N ILE A 344 13.47 18.30 -20.11
CA ILE A 344 14.64 19.16 -19.82
C ILE A 344 14.33 20.61 -20.20
N GLU A 345 13.75 20.84 -21.38
CA GLU A 345 13.37 22.18 -21.84
C GLU A 345 12.38 22.85 -20.87
N LEU A 346 11.36 22.13 -20.40
CA LEU A 346 10.42 22.64 -19.38
C LEU A 346 11.06 22.84 -18.01
N ARG A 347 11.92 21.91 -17.55
CA ARG A 347 12.60 22.00 -16.25
C ARG A 347 13.52 23.23 -16.18
N ASN A 348 14.18 23.55 -17.28
CA ASN A 348 15.04 24.72 -17.41
C ASN A 348 14.24 26.03 -17.35
N LYS A 349 13.00 26.03 -17.88
CA LYS A 349 12.06 27.16 -17.76
C LYS A 349 11.39 27.27 -16.39
N GLY A 350 11.39 26.19 -15.61
CA GLY A 350 10.75 26.09 -14.29
C GLY A 350 9.37 25.43 -14.31
N ASP A 351 8.78 25.18 -15.49
CA ASP A 351 7.39 24.76 -15.68
C ASP A 351 7.10 23.29 -15.30
N ALA A 352 8.14 22.46 -15.18
CA ALA A 352 8.03 21.02 -14.89
C ALA A 352 8.84 20.58 -13.66
N ARG A 353 9.06 21.48 -12.69
CA ARG A 353 9.82 21.16 -11.47
C ARG A 353 8.96 20.55 -10.37
N GLU A 354 7.77 21.10 -10.15
CA GLU A 354 6.87 20.70 -9.07
C GLU A 354 5.42 20.74 -9.54
N ARG A 355 4.55 19.98 -8.86
CA ARG A 355 3.10 19.92 -9.13
C ARG A 355 2.75 19.70 -10.61
N PHE A 356 3.59 18.96 -11.32
CA PHE A 356 3.49 18.76 -12.75
C PHE A 356 2.68 17.50 -13.08
N TYR A 357 1.75 17.61 -14.02
CA TYR A 357 0.95 16.49 -14.53
C TYR A 357 0.70 16.66 -16.03
N LEU A 358 1.38 15.86 -16.86
CA LEU A 358 1.38 15.99 -18.32
C LEU A 358 0.76 14.76 -19.02
N GLY A 359 0.03 14.99 -20.10
CA GLY A 359 -0.43 13.92 -20.99
C GLY A 359 -1.42 14.39 -22.06
N SER A 360 -2.23 13.47 -22.59
CA SER A 360 -3.32 13.79 -23.53
C SER A 360 -4.56 14.27 -22.77
N ARG A 361 -4.72 15.59 -22.64
CA ARG A 361 -5.78 16.19 -21.83
C ARG A 361 -7.17 16.02 -22.45
N ILE A 362 -8.12 15.51 -21.66
CA ILE A 362 -9.55 15.42 -21.99
C ILE A 362 -10.36 16.27 -21.00
N TYR A 363 -11.37 16.98 -21.52
CA TYR A 363 -12.32 17.78 -20.76
C TYR A 363 -13.76 17.31 -20.99
N GLY A 364 -14.65 17.57 -20.02
CA GLY A 364 -16.11 17.48 -20.21
C GLY A 364 -16.65 16.09 -20.54
N ASN A 365 -15.90 15.01 -20.26
CA ASN A 365 -16.36 13.66 -20.59
C ASN A 365 -17.50 13.22 -19.65
N GLU A 366 -18.67 12.92 -20.22
CA GLU A 366 -19.83 12.51 -19.42
C GLU A 366 -19.67 11.08 -18.92
N ARG A 367 -19.99 10.85 -17.65
CA ARG A 367 -20.02 9.50 -17.07
C ARG A 367 -21.11 8.68 -17.72
N LEU A 368 -20.72 7.59 -18.39
CA LEU A 368 -21.65 6.62 -18.98
C LEU A 368 -22.54 6.01 -17.88
N SER A 369 -23.82 6.36 -17.90
CA SER A 369 -24.79 5.85 -16.91
C SER A 369 -25.20 4.40 -17.22
N VAL A 370 -25.46 3.62 -16.16
CA VAL A 370 -25.84 2.19 -16.25
C VAL A 370 -27.09 1.97 -17.12
N LYS A 371 -27.99 2.96 -17.18
CA LYS A 371 -29.28 2.89 -17.90
C LYS A 371 -29.21 3.17 -19.41
N ARG A 372 -28.12 3.74 -19.94
CA ARG A 372 -28.14 4.42 -21.25
C ARG A 372 -27.61 3.65 -22.48
N GLU A 373 -27.23 2.38 -22.44
CA GLU A 373 -26.68 1.73 -23.66
C GLU A 373 -27.10 0.26 -23.88
N LYS A 374 -27.82 0.05 -25.00
CA LYS A 374 -28.15 -1.23 -25.65
C LYS A 374 -27.19 -1.59 -26.82
N ARG A 375 -26.15 -0.80 -27.09
CA ARG A 375 -25.24 -1.02 -28.24
C ARG A 375 -23.76 -1.03 -27.80
N ALA A 376 -23.03 -2.06 -28.27
CA ALA A 376 -21.60 -2.35 -28.17
C ALA A 376 -21.06 -2.89 -26.81
N ASN A 377 -20.57 -4.14 -26.83
CA ASN A 377 -19.96 -4.86 -25.70
C ASN A 377 -18.76 -4.12 -25.06
N THR A 378 -18.03 -3.28 -25.80
CA THR A 378 -16.79 -2.63 -25.36
C THR A 378 -17.02 -1.48 -24.36
N LYS A 379 -18.15 -0.75 -24.45
CA LYS A 379 -18.47 0.36 -23.54
C LYS A 379 -18.98 -0.11 -22.18
N LYS A 380 -19.33 -1.39 -22.03
CA LYS A 380 -19.78 -1.98 -20.75
C LYS A 380 -18.71 -1.89 -19.67
N LEU A 381 -17.43 -1.99 -20.04
CA LEU A 381 -16.30 -1.92 -19.12
C LEU A 381 -16.05 -0.50 -18.58
N LEU A 382 -16.48 0.54 -19.31
CA LEU A 382 -16.31 1.95 -18.93
C LEU A 382 -17.42 2.47 -17.99
N LYS A 383 -18.34 1.61 -17.56
CA LYS A 383 -19.45 1.97 -16.67
C LYS A 383 -18.94 2.30 -15.28
N VAL A 384 -19.26 3.51 -14.80
CA VAL A 384 -18.98 3.94 -13.43
C VAL A 384 -20.31 4.30 -12.76
N SER A 385 -20.57 3.69 -11.60
CA SER A 385 -21.80 3.95 -10.85
C SER A 385 -21.78 5.32 -10.17
N SER A 386 -22.95 5.90 -9.88
CA SER A 386 -23.05 7.15 -9.11
C SER A 386 -22.50 7.02 -7.69
N LYS A 387 -22.53 5.81 -7.11
CA LYS A 387 -21.91 5.51 -5.80
C LYS A 387 -20.39 5.60 -5.85
N GLN A 388 -19.79 5.22 -6.98
CA GLN A 388 -18.35 5.29 -7.21
C GLN A 388 -17.90 6.71 -7.57
N TYR A 389 -18.69 7.43 -8.35
CA TYR A 389 -18.45 8.84 -8.69
C TYR A 389 -19.78 9.56 -8.87
N SER A 390 -20.06 10.53 -7.98
CA SER A 390 -21.33 11.26 -7.97
C SER A 390 -21.47 12.26 -9.12
N GLY A 391 -20.36 12.77 -9.65
CA GLY A 391 -20.36 13.72 -10.74
C GLY A 391 -20.99 13.16 -12.02
N ARG A 392 -21.67 14.05 -12.76
CA ARG A 392 -22.19 13.76 -14.10
C ARG A 392 -21.07 13.77 -15.15
N TYR A 393 -20.16 14.73 -15.04
CA TYR A 393 -18.97 14.85 -15.88
C TYR A 393 -17.73 14.54 -15.06
N TYR A 394 -16.77 13.84 -15.65
CA TYR A 394 -15.48 13.64 -15.03
C TYR A 394 -14.67 14.95 -14.98
N PRO A 395 -13.78 15.12 -13.99
CA PRO A 395 -12.83 16.23 -14.01
C PRO A 395 -11.88 16.08 -15.21
N THR A 396 -11.14 17.14 -15.52
CA THR A 396 -10.06 17.11 -16.51
C THR A 396 -9.06 16.00 -16.16
N TYR A 397 -8.65 15.20 -17.15
CA TYR A 397 -7.71 14.09 -16.94
C TYR A 397 -6.86 13.84 -18.18
N CYS A 398 -5.70 13.17 -18.00
CA CYS A 398 -4.89 12.69 -19.12
C CYS A 398 -5.32 11.30 -19.55
N SER A 399 -5.55 11.09 -20.84
CA SER A 399 -6.09 9.83 -21.37
C SER A 399 -5.04 8.93 -22.00
N GLY A 400 -5.18 7.63 -21.73
CA GLY A 400 -4.94 6.52 -22.64
C GLY A 400 -3.51 6.17 -23.03
N SER A 401 -2.71 7.12 -23.51
CA SER A 401 -1.35 6.87 -23.99
C SER A 401 -0.29 7.05 -22.89
N GLY A 402 -0.74 7.22 -21.64
CA GLY A 402 0.10 7.43 -20.47
C GLY A 402 0.12 8.87 -19.98
N TYR A 403 0.82 9.11 -18.88
CA TYR A 403 1.01 10.43 -18.31
C TYR A 403 2.33 10.53 -17.54
N ILE A 404 2.78 11.76 -17.33
CA ILE A 404 3.99 12.08 -16.58
C ILE A 404 3.62 12.91 -15.35
N LEU A 405 4.21 12.59 -14.21
CA LEU A 405 4.16 13.36 -12.98
C LEU A 405 5.57 13.81 -12.58
N SER A 406 5.70 15.00 -12.00
CA SER A 406 6.88 15.31 -11.17
C SER A 406 6.84 14.46 -9.89
N SER A 407 8.00 14.20 -9.31
CA SER A 407 8.12 13.27 -8.18
C SER A 407 7.44 13.73 -6.90
N ASP A 408 7.38 15.05 -6.65
CA ASP A 408 6.66 15.66 -5.53
C ASP A 408 5.15 15.34 -5.53
N MET A 409 4.59 15.01 -6.69
CA MET A 409 3.18 14.61 -6.81
C MET A 409 2.92 13.19 -6.33
N VAL A 410 3.89 12.28 -6.36
CA VAL A 410 3.70 10.86 -6.04
C VAL A 410 3.16 10.64 -4.61
N PRO A 411 3.73 11.23 -3.54
CA PRO A 411 3.20 11.08 -2.18
C PRO A 411 1.76 11.60 -2.04
N SER A 412 1.46 12.76 -2.64
CA SER A 412 0.15 13.40 -2.57
C SER A 412 -0.90 12.62 -3.34
N MET A 413 -0.56 12.13 -4.54
CA MET A 413 -1.40 11.25 -5.34
C MET A 413 -1.70 9.94 -4.59
N TYR A 414 -0.69 9.30 -4.01
CA TYR A 414 -0.88 8.06 -3.24
C TYR A 414 -1.82 8.25 -2.04
N ARG A 415 -1.56 9.25 -1.18
CA ARG A 415 -2.40 9.52 0.00
C ARG A 415 -3.84 9.87 -0.38
N THR A 416 -4.02 10.58 -1.49
CA THR A 416 -5.36 10.92 -2.01
C THR A 416 -6.06 9.70 -2.57
N ALA A 417 -5.34 8.81 -3.25
CA ALA A 417 -5.87 7.56 -3.78
C ALA A 417 -6.46 6.67 -2.68
N LEU A 418 -5.79 6.58 -1.52
CA LEU A 418 -6.28 5.79 -0.37
C LEU A 418 -7.61 6.29 0.21
N ARG A 419 -7.99 7.55 -0.05
CA ARG A 419 -9.23 8.18 0.41
C ARG A 419 -10.24 8.41 -0.72
N THR A 420 -9.98 7.85 -1.90
CA THR A 420 -10.82 8.03 -3.10
C THR A 420 -11.49 6.72 -3.47
N PRO A 421 -12.82 6.69 -3.65
CA PRO A 421 -13.52 5.50 -4.13
C PRO A 421 -12.92 4.98 -5.44
N LEU A 422 -12.71 3.66 -5.51
CA LEU A 422 -12.11 3.03 -6.67
C LEU A 422 -13.09 2.97 -7.85
N ILE A 423 -12.58 3.31 -9.03
CA ILE A 423 -13.26 3.16 -10.32
C ILE A 423 -12.40 2.34 -11.28
N GLY A 424 -13.01 1.62 -12.22
CA GLY A 424 -12.25 0.78 -13.17
C GLY A 424 -11.50 1.58 -14.25
N VAL A 425 -11.90 2.83 -14.49
CA VAL A 425 -11.30 3.71 -15.50
C VAL A 425 -10.12 4.46 -14.86
N ALA A 426 -8.93 3.85 -14.90
CA ALA A 426 -7.74 4.35 -14.21
C ALA A 426 -7.33 5.79 -14.59
N ASP A 427 -7.43 6.15 -15.87
CA ASP A 427 -7.12 7.50 -16.37
C ASP A 427 -8.02 8.57 -15.71
N VAL A 428 -9.32 8.26 -15.57
CA VAL A 428 -10.28 9.13 -14.89
C VAL A 428 -10.01 9.16 -13.40
N PHE A 429 -9.64 8.03 -12.79
CA PHE A 429 -9.28 7.99 -11.37
C PHE A 429 -8.13 8.95 -11.09
N GLN A 430 -7.09 8.94 -11.92
CA GLN A 430 -5.96 9.86 -11.82
C GLN A 430 -6.40 11.34 -11.93
N GLY A 431 -7.31 11.67 -12.85
CA GLY A 431 -7.88 13.02 -12.93
C GLY A 431 -8.69 13.42 -11.69
N ILE A 432 -9.41 12.49 -11.07
CA ILE A 432 -10.10 12.73 -9.79
C ILE A 432 -9.09 13.04 -8.68
N LEU A 433 -7.96 12.33 -8.62
CA LEU A 433 -6.90 12.62 -7.66
C LEU A 433 -6.29 14.00 -7.90
N ALA A 434 -5.96 14.32 -9.16
CA ALA A 434 -5.42 15.62 -9.55
C ALA A 434 -6.37 16.76 -9.16
N LYS A 435 -7.68 16.59 -9.43
CA LYS A 435 -8.67 17.60 -9.05
C LYS A 435 -8.79 17.80 -7.55
N ARG A 436 -8.69 16.74 -6.75
CA ARG A 436 -8.68 16.82 -5.27
C ARG A 436 -7.43 17.50 -4.72
N LEU A 437 -6.35 17.47 -5.47
CA LEU A 437 -5.08 18.13 -5.13
C LEU A 437 -4.95 19.54 -5.71
N ASP A 438 -5.99 20.03 -6.40
CA ASP A 438 -5.99 21.29 -7.14
C ASP A 438 -4.80 21.38 -8.12
N VAL A 439 -4.61 20.30 -8.90
CA VAL A 439 -3.64 20.23 -9.99
C VAL A 439 -4.40 20.01 -11.28
N GLU A 440 -4.27 20.95 -12.20
CA GLU A 440 -4.85 20.83 -13.54
C GLU A 440 -3.83 20.15 -14.49
N PRO A 441 -4.26 19.20 -15.32
CA PRO A 441 -3.36 18.55 -16.27
C PRO A 441 -2.88 19.52 -17.35
N VAL A 442 -1.61 19.42 -17.69
CA VAL A 442 -0.98 20.04 -18.86
C VAL A 442 -1.18 19.13 -20.07
N GLY A 443 -1.81 19.65 -21.12
CA GLY A 443 -2.05 18.90 -22.35
C GLY A 443 -0.89 19.03 -23.34
N HIS A 444 -0.49 17.94 -23.97
CA HIS A 444 0.46 17.97 -25.08
C HIS A 444 -0.01 17.08 -26.24
N PRO A 445 -0.03 17.60 -27.49
CA PRO A 445 -0.48 16.85 -28.67
C PRO A 445 0.34 15.60 -29.01
N GLY A 446 1.56 15.48 -28.48
CA GLY A 446 2.43 14.33 -28.70
C GLY A 446 2.05 13.09 -27.92
N PHE A 447 1.11 13.21 -26.98
CA PHE A 447 0.44 12.06 -26.39
C PHE A 447 -0.67 11.58 -27.33
N LYS A 448 -0.32 10.80 -28.35
CA LYS A 448 -1.28 10.35 -29.38
C LYS A 448 -2.08 9.15 -28.85
N THR A 449 -3.39 9.36 -28.68
CA THR A 449 -4.32 8.36 -28.13
C THR A 449 -4.96 7.45 -29.17
N TRP A 450 -4.74 7.73 -30.45
CA TRP A 450 -5.06 6.88 -31.59
C TRP A 450 -3.91 6.86 -32.58
N ALA A 451 -3.84 5.80 -33.37
CA ALA A 451 -2.87 5.66 -34.45
C ALA A 451 -3.17 6.69 -35.55
N GLY A 452 -2.23 7.61 -35.79
CA GLY A 452 -2.18 8.42 -37.01
C GLY A 452 -1.31 7.75 -38.07
N ARG A 453 -0.49 8.51 -38.78
CA ARG A 453 0.60 7.94 -39.58
C ARG A 453 1.68 7.36 -38.65
N VAL A 454 2.15 6.16 -38.99
CA VAL A 454 3.14 5.38 -38.22
C VAL A 454 4.39 5.14 -39.08
N ASP A 455 4.77 6.11 -39.90
CA ASP A 455 6.02 6.10 -40.66
C ASP A 455 7.20 6.60 -39.80
N ALA A 456 8.43 6.40 -40.30
CA ALA A 456 9.65 6.71 -39.57
C ALA A 456 9.75 8.19 -39.15
N CYS A 457 9.31 9.13 -39.99
CA CYS A 457 9.39 10.56 -39.68
C CYS A 457 8.31 10.99 -38.70
N SER A 458 7.09 10.47 -38.85
CA SER A 458 6.02 10.67 -37.87
C SER A 458 6.41 10.17 -36.47
N LEU A 459 7.08 9.03 -36.37
CA LEU A 459 7.54 8.46 -35.09
C LEU A 459 8.73 9.21 -34.48
N ARG A 460 9.65 9.70 -35.32
CA ARG A 460 10.84 10.47 -34.89
C ARG A 460 10.60 11.96 -34.69
N SER A 461 9.44 12.48 -35.12
CA SER A 461 9.05 13.87 -34.90
C SER A 461 9.20 14.25 -33.42
N TYR A 462 9.69 15.47 -33.19
CA TYR A 462 9.82 16.04 -31.85
C TYR A 462 8.48 16.07 -31.11
N ASP A 463 7.39 16.27 -31.86
CA ASP A 463 6.04 16.34 -31.33
C ASP A 463 5.39 14.96 -31.13
N THR A 464 6.11 13.85 -31.32
CA THR A 464 5.60 12.50 -31.01
C THR A 464 6.26 11.98 -29.73
N LEU A 465 5.50 11.96 -28.64
CA LEU A 465 5.96 11.45 -27.34
C LEU A 465 5.50 10.00 -27.11
N THR A 466 4.23 9.72 -27.37
CA THR A 466 3.64 8.37 -27.23
C THR A 466 2.66 8.10 -28.36
N VAL A 467 2.56 6.85 -28.81
CA VAL A 467 1.52 6.43 -29.77
C VAL A 467 0.83 5.17 -29.26
N ARG A 468 -0.45 5.31 -28.90
CA ARG A 468 -1.25 4.21 -28.39
C ARG A 468 -1.89 3.38 -29.52
N GLY A 469 -2.01 2.08 -29.29
CA GLY A 469 -2.90 1.18 -30.02
C GLY A 469 -2.28 0.57 -31.27
N ILE A 470 -0.99 0.83 -31.50
CA ILE A 470 -0.20 0.32 -32.63
C ILE A 470 0.69 -0.87 -32.26
N THR A 471 0.72 -1.28 -30.98
CA THR A 471 1.60 -2.33 -30.45
C THR A 471 0.82 -3.40 -29.68
N LYS A 472 -0.23 -3.97 -30.29
CA LYS A 472 -1.09 -4.96 -29.62
C LYS A 472 -0.46 -6.35 -29.55
N THR A 473 0.49 -6.65 -30.43
CA THR A 473 1.28 -7.88 -30.42
C THR A 473 2.77 -7.56 -30.38
N PRO A 474 3.62 -8.51 -29.95
CA PRO A 474 5.08 -8.34 -29.98
C PRO A 474 5.60 -7.97 -31.37
N GLU A 475 5.09 -8.62 -32.42
CA GLU A 475 5.51 -8.44 -33.81
C GLU A 475 5.20 -7.02 -34.30
N GLN A 476 4.02 -6.50 -33.95
CA GLN A 476 3.66 -5.12 -34.25
C GLN A 476 4.60 -4.12 -33.57
N LEU A 477 4.95 -4.37 -32.30
CA LEU A 477 5.89 -3.52 -31.58
C LEU A 477 7.29 -3.55 -32.23
N PHE A 478 7.78 -4.73 -32.61
CA PHE A 478 9.06 -4.85 -33.31
C PHE A 478 9.05 -4.11 -34.65
N HIS A 479 7.96 -4.21 -35.42
CA HIS A 479 7.83 -3.50 -36.69
C HIS A 479 7.82 -1.97 -36.52
N VAL A 480 7.09 -1.47 -35.51
CA VAL A 480 7.11 -0.03 -35.15
C VAL A 480 8.51 0.41 -34.74
N TRP A 481 9.23 -0.41 -33.97
CA TRP A 481 10.60 -0.12 -33.55
C TRP A 481 11.60 -0.13 -34.71
N GLU A 482 11.52 -1.10 -35.61
CA GLU A 482 12.32 -1.11 -36.85
C GLU A 482 12.07 0.15 -37.67
N THR A 483 10.81 0.54 -37.83
CA THR A 483 10.43 1.76 -38.57
C THR A 483 11.02 3.01 -37.90
N TYR A 484 10.93 3.12 -36.57
CA TYR A 484 11.52 4.23 -35.81
C TYR A 484 13.05 4.28 -35.91
N THR A 485 13.71 3.12 -35.83
CA THR A 485 15.18 3.01 -35.83
C THR A 485 15.81 3.01 -37.22
N ASN A 486 15.01 2.90 -38.29
CA ASN A 486 15.51 2.89 -39.67
C ASN A 486 16.19 4.22 -40.04
N LYS A 487 17.54 4.23 -39.99
CA LYS A 487 18.38 5.40 -40.28
C LYS A 487 18.42 5.79 -41.76
N PHE A 488 17.98 4.92 -42.67
CA PHE A 488 18.01 5.18 -44.11
C PHE A 488 16.92 6.16 -44.56
N VAL A 489 15.87 6.36 -43.74
CA VAL A 489 14.84 7.35 -44.03
C VAL A 489 15.29 8.72 -43.52
N ASN A 490 15.50 9.67 -44.43
CA ASN A 490 15.82 11.05 -44.08
C ASN A 490 14.53 11.83 -43.73
N CYS A 491 14.51 12.42 -42.53
CA CYS A 491 13.37 13.21 -42.04
C CYS A 491 13.70 14.71 -41.91
N SER A 492 14.80 15.19 -42.49
CA SER A 492 15.19 16.61 -42.41
C SER A 492 14.23 17.58 -43.11
N ASN A 493 13.33 17.07 -43.96
CA ASN A 493 12.39 17.87 -44.77
C ASN A 493 10.92 17.71 -44.34
N VAL A 494 10.66 17.09 -43.17
CA VAL A 494 9.33 16.84 -42.59
C VAL A 494 9.29 17.43 -41.20
#